data_AF-A0A367R8E7-F1
#
_entry.id   AF-A0A367R8E7-F1
#
_cell.length_a   1.000
_cell.length_b   1.000
_cell.length_c   1.000
_cell.angle_alpha   90.00
_cell.angle_beta   90.00
_cell.angle_gamma   90.00
#
_symmetry.space_group_name_H-M   'P 1'
#
loop_
_entity.id
_entity.type
_entity.pdbx_description
1 polymer ?
#
loop_
_entity_poly.entity_id
_entity_poly.type
_entity_poly.pdbx_seq_one_letter_code
_entity_poly.pdbx_strand_id
1 'polypeptide(L)'
;MSQIDTQKPIVDQITTTIKGLKDGLKTYPIRDLVKHAEKFGPYLKQQRLETNQVRKFLDAINQIKAILAQQDDDKEIQKELEIIQKQAENDKQEATRKSENDISQKLNEKDKEEIRKIKDSAEQELIIILKNIQKQADNKKDKLIFPKIEADVVLLKPKLAYAAARQRSAKPLEEVISVAIDKVESTKDFERLVQFIESIIAYHKAEGGK
;
A
#
# COMPACT_ATOMS: atom_id res chain seq x y z
N MET A 1 32.34 -25.00 -0.23
CA MET A 1 31.06 -24.26 -0.10
C MET A 1 29.92 -25.15 -0.56
N SER A 2 28.81 -25.18 0.17
CA SER A 2 27.62 -25.96 -0.22
C SER A 2 26.77 -25.16 -1.22
N GLN A 3 25.91 -25.85 -1.98
CA GLN A 3 24.98 -25.28 -2.96
C GLN A 3 23.93 -24.30 -2.37
N ILE A 4 24.00 -23.99 -1.07
CA ILE A 4 23.11 -23.06 -0.37
C ILE A 4 23.55 -21.59 -0.59
N ASP A 5 24.84 -21.33 -0.82
CA ASP A 5 25.40 -19.97 -0.95
C ASP A 5 24.97 -19.25 -2.25
N THR A 6 24.62 -20.00 -3.30
CA THR A 6 24.32 -19.43 -4.62
C THR A 6 22.88 -18.88 -4.75
N GLN A 7 22.01 -19.07 -3.76
CA GLN A 7 20.61 -18.64 -3.81
C GLN A 7 20.24 -17.50 -2.84
N LYS A 8 21.17 -17.07 -2.00
CA LYS A 8 21.04 -15.83 -1.22
C LYS A 8 20.80 -14.53 -2.04
N PRO A 9 21.16 -14.42 -3.34
CA PRO A 9 21.00 -13.16 -4.09
C PRO A 9 19.58 -12.61 -4.11
N ILE A 10 18.54 -13.45 -4.11
CA ILE A 10 17.16 -12.96 -4.21
C ILE A 10 16.68 -12.28 -2.93
N VAL A 11 17.08 -12.78 -1.76
CA VAL A 11 16.75 -12.16 -0.47
C VAL A 11 17.39 -10.78 -0.37
N ASP A 12 18.69 -10.70 -0.71
CA ASP A 12 19.44 -9.44 -0.67
C ASP A 12 18.90 -8.43 -1.69
N GLN A 13 18.53 -8.88 -2.90
CA GLN A 13 17.90 -8.05 -3.92
C GLN A 13 16.59 -7.44 -3.43
N ILE A 14 15.70 -8.27 -2.87
CA ILE A 14 14.39 -7.82 -2.40
C ILE A 14 14.53 -6.87 -1.22
N THR A 15 15.33 -7.24 -0.21
CA THR A 15 15.53 -6.41 0.98
C THR A 15 16.18 -5.07 0.64
N THR A 16 17.15 -5.04 -0.29
CA THR A 16 17.75 -3.79 -0.78
C THR A 16 16.73 -2.91 -1.48
N THR A 17 15.90 -3.50 -2.35
CA THR A 17 14.82 -2.78 -3.05
C THR A 17 13.85 -2.15 -2.05
N ILE A 18 13.37 -2.93 -1.07
CA ILE A 18 12.40 -2.46 -0.08
C ILE A 18 13.01 -1.38 0.82
N LYS A 19 14.24 -1.56 1.31
CA LYS A 19 14.94 -0.54 2.12
C LYS A 19 15.10 0.79 1.39
N GLY A 20 15.33 0.74 0.07
CA GLY A 20 15.47 1.91 -0.79
C GLY A 20 14.18 2.70 -1.05
N LEU A 21 13.00 2.16 -0.71
CA LEU A 21 11.72 2.86 -0.85
C LEU A 21 11.65 4.02 0.15
N LYS A 22 11.46 5.24 -0.34
CA LYS A 22 11.45 6.46 0.49
C LYS A 22 10.10 6.74 1.13
N ASP A 23 9.01 6.58 0.38
CA ASP A 23 7.67 6.99 0.84
C ASP A 23 6.78 5.78 1.23
N GLY A 24 7.37 4.84 1.97
CA GLY A 24 6.70 3.63 2.44
C GLY A 24 6.52 2.55 1.37
N LEU A 25 5.99 1.41 1.79
CA LEU A 25 5.87 0.21 0.96
C LEU A 25 4.94 0.39 -0.24
N LYS A 26 3.93 1.27 -0.18
CA LYS A 26 2.99 1.58 -1.27
C LYS A 26 3.69 2.00 -2.56
N THR A 27 4.90 2.55 -2.47
CA THR A 27 5.70 2.98 -3.63
C THR A 27 6.39 1.84 -4.36
N TYR A 28 6.40 0.63 -3.81
CA TYR A 28 7.02 -0.55 -4.41
C TYR A 28 6.31 -0.91 -5.73
N PRO A 29 6.91 -0.72 -6.92
CA PRO A 29 6.19 -0.90 -8.18
C PRO A 29 5.59 -2.31 -8.32
N ILE A 30 4.31 -2.39 -8.67
CA ILE A 30 3.56 -3.66 -8.67
C ILE A 30 4.20 -4.73 -9.57
N ARG A 31 4.76 -4.33 -10.71
CA ARG A 31 5.45 -5.24 -11.64
C ARG A 31 6.71 -5.83 -11.02
N ASP A 32 7.46 -5.05 -10.26
CA ASP A 32 8.70 -5.51 -9.64
C ASP A 32 8.42 -6.35 -8.40
N LEU A 33 7.40 -5.98 -7.63
CA LEU A 33 6.85 -6.78 -6.53
C LEU A 33 6.46 -8.18 -7.00
N VAL A 34 5.69 -8.28 -8.08
CA VAL A 34 5.27 -9.58 -8.64
C VAL A 34 6.47 -10.37 -9.16
N LYS A 35 7.41 -9.75 -9.90
CA LYS A 35 8.64 -10.41 -10.35
C LYS A 35 9.51 -10.93 -9.20
N HIS A 36 9.59 -10.17 -8.10
CA HIS A 36 10.31 -10.59 -6.92
C HIS A 36 9.61 -11.77 -6.24
N ALA A 37 8.27 -11.72 -6.11
CA ALA A 37 7.48 -12.84 -5.59
C ALA A 37 7.62 -14.11 -6.45
N GLU A 38 7.61 -13.96 -7.78
CA GLU A 38 7.79 -15.05 -8.76
C GLU A 38 9.11 -15.79 -8.59
N LYS A 39 10.20 -15.07 -8.26
CA LYS A 39 11.50 -15.69 -7.97
C LYS A 39 11.59 -16.21 -6.53
N PHE A 40 10.99 -15.49 -5.59
CA PHE A 40 11.12 -15.77 -4.17
C PHE A 40 10.28 -16.96 -3.71
N GLY A 41 9.07 -17.14 -4.25
CA GLY A 41 8.21 -18.29 -3.93
C GLY A 41 8.89 -19.65 -4.18
N PRO A 42 9.41 -19.92 -5.39
CA PRO A 42 10.18 -21.13 -5.69
C PRO A 42 11.43 -21.28 -4.83
N TYR A 43 12.14 -20.18 -4.57
CA TYR A 43 13.30 -20.20 -3.67
C TYR A 43 12.91 -20.68 -2.26
N LEU A 44 11.83 -20.16 -1.67
CA LEU A 44 11.33 -20.62 -0.36
C LEU A 44 10.97 -22.11 -0.37
N LYS A 45 10.41 -22.62 -1.48
CA LYS A 45 10.12 -24.04 -1.65
C LYS A 45 11.40 -24.88 -1.66
N GLN A 46 12.45 -24.43 -2.36
CA GLN A 46 13.76 -25.09 -2.39
C GLN A 46 14.44 -25.10 -1.01
N GLN A 47 14.22 -24.05 -0.22
CA GLN A 47 14.62 -24.01 1.20
C GLN A 47 13.79 -24.94 2.09
N ARG A 48 12.83 -25.68 1.53
CA ARG A 48 11.90 -26.60 2.22
C ARG A 48 11.00 -25.90 3.22
N LEU A 49 10.61 -24.66 2.96
CA LEU A 49 9.59 -23.99 3.76
C LEU A 49 8.24 -24.69 3.60
N GLU A 50 7.68 -25.15 4.71
CA GLU A 50 6.38 -25.82 4.76
C GLU A 50 5.23 -24.81 4.61
N THR A 51 4.23 -25.18 3.81
CA THR A 51 3.05 -24.34 3.54
C THR A 51 2.23 -24.07 4.79
N ASN A 52 2.32 -24.92 5.82
CA ASN A 52 1.65 -24.69 7.10
C ASN A 52 2.18 -23.45 7.83
N GLN A 53 3.47 -23.12 7.72
CA GLN A 53 4.01 -21.89 8.33
C GLN A 53 3.59 -20.66 7.53
N VAL A 54 3.57 -20.80 6.21
CA VAL A 54 3.12 -19.77 5.27
C VAL A 54 1.63 -19.45 5.48
N ARG A 55 0.80 -20.48 5.67
CA ARG A 55 -0.64 -20.34 5.94
C ARG A 55 -0.90 -19.64 7.27
N LYS A 56 -0.25 -20.05 8.36
CA LYS A 56 -0.41 -19.38 9.68
C LYS A 56 -0.07 -17.90 9.62
N PHE A 57 0.94 -17.53 8.85
CA PHE A 57 1.30 -16.14 8.65
C PHE A 57 0.25 -15.39 7.83
N LEU A 58 -0.23 -16.00 6.74
CA LEU A 58 -1.35 -15.47 5.95
C LEU A 58 -2.62 -15.30 6.79
N ASP A 59 -2.93 -16.25 7.67
CA ASP A 59 -4.09 -16.20 8.55
C ASP A 59 -3.99 -14.99 9.51
N ALA A 60 -2.81 -14.74 10.08
CA ALA A 60 -2.58 -13.56 10.91
C ALA A 60 -2.77 -12.25 10.13
N ILE A 61 -2.33 -12.19 8.87
CA ILE A 61 -2.57 -11.03 8.01
C ILE A 61 -4.04 -10.87 7.64
N ASN A 62 -4.72 -11.97 7.32
CA ASN A 62 -6.15 -11.94 7.01
C ASN A 62 -6.99 -11.50 8.21
N GLN A 63 -6.58 -11.83 9.43
CA GLN A 63 -7.19 -11.28 10.65
C GLN A 63 -7.04 -9.76 10.72
N ILE A 64 -5.85 -9.21 10.46
CA ILE A 64 -5.63 -7.76 10.43
C ILE A 64 -6.46 -7.10 9.32
N LYS A 65 -6.52 -7.73 8.14
CA LYS A 65 -7.36 -7.28 7.02
C LYS A 65 -8.85 -7.28 7.39
N ALA A 66 -9.30 -8.26 8.16
CA ALA A 66 -10.67 -8.31 8.65
C ALA A 66 -10.95 -7.24 9.71
N ILE A 67 -10.01 -6.98 10.63
CA ILE A 67 -10.09 -5.87 11.60
C ILE A 67 -10.21 -4.54 10.84
N LEU A 68 -9.37 -4.34 9.83
CA LEU A 68 -9.40 -3.15 8.99
C LEU A 68 -10.76 -2.97 8.29
N ALA A 69 -11.34 -4.05 7.76
CA ALA A 69 -12.65 -4.03 7.12
C ALA A 69 -13.80 -3.79 8.12
N GLN A 70 -13.71 -4.31 9.34
CA GLN A 70 -14.71 -4.08 10.39
C GLN A 70 -14.75 -2.62 10.88
N GLN A 71 -13.65 -1.87 10.69
CA GLN A 71 -13.64 -0.44 11.00
C GLN A 71 -14.56 0.37 10.10
N ASP A 72 -14.88 -0.14 8.91
CA ASP A 72 -15.89 0.47 8.06
C ASP A 72 -17.29 0.40 8.70
N ASP A 73 -17.51 -0.43 9.73
CA ASP A 73 -18.78 -0.56 10.49
C ASP A 73 -18.78 0.18 11.84
N ASP A 74 -17.64 0.75 12.26
CA ASP A 74 -17.55 1.53 13.50
C ASP A 74 -18.26 2.88 13.34
N LYS A 75 -19.34 3.08 14.11
CA LYS A 75 -20.21 4.26 14.00
C LYS A 75 -19.49 5.59 14.26
N GLU A 76 -18.50 5.61 15.15
CA GLU A 76 -17.74 6.83 15.45
C GLU A 76 -16.81 7.16 14.28
N ILE A 77 -16.11 6.15 13.75
CA ILE A 77 -15.26 6.28 12.57
C ILE A 77 -16.09 6.70 11.36
N GLN A 78 -17.22 6.05 11.10
CA GLN A 78 -18.13 6.42 10.00
C GLN A 78 -18.56 7.88 10.08
N LYS A 79 -18.91 8.36 11.27
CA LYS A 79 -19.32 9.76 11.47
C LYS A 79 -18.17 10.72 11.19
N GLU A 80 -16.96 10.42 11.63
CA GLU A 80 -15.78 11.24 11.33
C GLU A 80 -15.43 11.20 9.83
N LEU A 81 -15.53 10.03 9.19
CA LEU A 81 -15.34 9.88 7.75
C LEU A 81 -16.38 10.68 6.95
N GLU A 82 -17.65 10.66 7.38
CA GLU A 82 -18.72 11.46 6.77
C GLU A 82 -18.42 12.95 6.88
N ILE A 83 -17.95 13.43 8.04
CA ILE A 83 -17.54 14.83 8.23
C ILE A 83 -16.37 15.18 7.29
N ILE A 84 -15.36 14.32 7.18
CA ILE A 84 -14.21 14.53 6.30
C ILE A 84 -14.66 14.61 4.84
N GLN A 85 -15.54 13.70 4.39
CA GLN A 85 -16.07 13.68 3.04
C GLN A 85 -16.93 14.91 2.74
N LYS A 86 -17.81 15.28 3.66
CA LYS A 86 -18.67 16.47 3.51
C LYS A 86 -17.85 17.75 3.41
N GLN A 87 -16.79 17.87 4.20
CA GLN A 87 -15.88 19.01 4.10
C GLN A 87 -15.17 19.03 2.75
N ALA A 88 -14.64 17.89 2.29
CA ALA A 88 -13.96 17.81 1.00
C ALA A 88 -14.90 18.15 -0.17
N GLU A 89 -16.17 17.72 -0.10
CA GLU A 89 -17.17 18.04 -1.12
C GLU A 89 -17.53 19.53 -1.12
N ASN A 90 -17.63 20.15 0.07
CA ASN A 90 -17.82 21.61 0.18
C ASN A 90 -16.64 22.38 -0.41
N ASP A 91 -15.40 21.99 -0.07
CA ASP A 91 -14.18 22.62 -0.58
C ASP A 91 -14.10 22.51 -2.12
N LYS A 92 -14.50 21.35 -2.66
CA LYS A 92 -14.59 21.10 -4.10
C LYS A 92 -15.64 21.98 -4.78
N GLN A 93 -16.82 22.13 -4.18
CA GLN A 93 -17.86 23.02 -4.70
C GLN A 93 -17.42 24.49 -4.68
N GLU A 94 -16.76 24.93 -3.60
CA GLU A 94 -16.23 26.29 -3.49
C GLU A 94 -15.16 26.57 -4.54
N ALA A 95 -14.20 25.65 -4.72
CA ALA A 95 -13.17 25.75 -5.75
C ALA A 95 -13.75 25.81 -7.17
N THR A 96 -14.78 25.00 -7.44
CA THR A 96 -15.47 24.99 -8.74
C THR A 96 -16.16 26.33 -9.00
N ARG A 97 -16.94 26.83 -8.04
CA ARG A 97 -17.61 28.14 -8.15
C ARG A 97 -16.62 29.28 -8.35
N LYS A 98 -15.50 29.26 -7.63
CA LYS A 98 -14.44 30.26 -7.78
C LYS A 98 -13.85 30.24 -9.19
N SER A 99 -13.53 29.04 -9.70
CA SER A 99 -13.05 28.87 -11.08
C SER A 99 -14.05 29.36 -12.12
N GLU A 100 -15.34 29.08 -11.96
CA GLU A 100 -16.40 29.53 -12.87
C GLU A 100 -16.54 31.06 -12.88
N ASN A 101 -16.45 31.69 -11.70
CA ASN A 101 -16.47 33.15 -11.56
C ASN A 101 -15.25 33.79 -12.22
N ASP A 102 -14.05 33.24 -12.00
CA ASP A 102 -12.80 33.74 -12.58
C ASP A 102 -12.79 33.63 -14.10
N ILE A 103 -13.35 32.53 -14.65
CA ILE A 103 -13.56 32.38 -16.09
C ILE A 103 -14.52 33.44 -16.59
N SER A 104 -15.69 33.60 -15.94
CA SER A 104 -16.71 34.56 -16.35
C SER A 104 -16.17 36.00 -16.39
N GLN A 105 -15.32 36.38 -15.44
CA GLN A 105 -14.66 37.69 -15.44
C GLN A 105 -13.67 37.87 -16.60
N LYS A 106 -12.91 36.82 -16.95
CA LYS A 106 -11.89 36.86 -18.03
C LYS A 106 -12.47 36.78 -19.44
N LEU A 107 -13.73 36.42 -19.60
CA LEU A 107 -14.42 36.27 -20.90
C LEU A 107 -14.96 37.58 -21.47
N ASN A 108 -15.22 38.57 -20.61
CA ASN A 108 -15.68 39.88 -21.07
C ASN A 108 -14.56 40.52 -21.91
N GLU A 109 -14.76 40.66 -23.22
CA GLU A 109 -13.89 41.34 -24.21
C GLU A 109 -12.86 40.48 -24.99
N LYS A 110 -12.90 39.13 -24.98
CA LYS A 110 -11.90 38.29 -25.69
C LYS A 110 -12.40 37.50 -26.90
N ASP A 111 -11.51 37.25 -27.86
CA ASP A 111 -11.76 36.43 -29.06
C ASP A 111 -11.83 34.92 -28.75
N LYS A 112 -12.50 34.15 -29.63
CA LYS A 112 -12.77 32.69 -29.45
C LYS A 112 -11.53 31.84 -29.11
N GLU A 113 -10.38 32.14 -29.70
CA GLU A 113 -9.14 31.38 -29.48
C GLU A 113 -8.52 31.67 -28.11
N GLU A 114 -8.63 32.90 -27.61
CA GLU A 114 -8.20 33.24 -26.24
C GLU A 114 -9.16 32.64 -25.20
N ILE A 115 -10.46 32.65 -25.47
CA ILE A 115 -11.49 32.03 -24.65
C ILE A 115 -11.15 30.55 -24.40
N ARG A 116 -10.81 29.81 -25.47
CA ARG A 116 -10.43 28.39 -25.37
C ARG A 116 -9.21 28.18 -24.50
N LYS A 117 -8.14 28.95 -24.71
CA LYS A 117 -6.89 28.83 -23.93
C LYS A 117 -7.09 29.15 -22.44
N ILE A 118 -7.92 30.15 -22.13
CA ILE A 118 -8.26 30.51 -20.75
C ILE A 118 -9.01 29.36 -20.07
N LYS A 119 -9.97 28.76 -20.78
CA LYS A 119 -10.74 27.63 -20.27
C LYS A 119 -9.85 26.41 -20.03
N ASP A 120 -9.02 26.04 -21.00
CA ASP A 120 -8.12 24.88 -20.88
C ASP A 120 -7.15 25.06 -19.71
N SER A 121 -6.59 26.27 -19.52
CA SER A 121 -5.69 26.55 -18.39
C SER A 121 -6.42 26.47 -17.03
N ALA A 122 -7.64 27.00 -16.94
CA ALA A 122 -8.42 26.96 -15.71
C ALA A 122 -8.87 25.54 -15.37
N GLU A 123 -9.22 24.72 -16.37
CA GLU A 123 -9.55 23.30 -16.18
C GLU A 123 -8.36 22.53 -15.62
N GLN A 124 -7.15 22.75 -16.12
CA GLN A 124 -5.94 22.11 -15.57
C GLN A 124 -5.68 22.53 -14.13
N GLU A 125 -5.82 23.81 -13.81
CA GLU A 125 -5.65 24.33 -12.45
C GLU A 125 -6.69 23.73 -11.48
N LEU A 126 -7.95 23.66 -11.92
CA LEU A 126 -9.03 23.03 -11.16
C LEU A 126 -8.74 21.54 -10.91
N ILE A 127 -8.30 20.78 -11.92
CA ILE A 127 -7.92 19.37 -11.76
C ILE A 127 -6.85 19.20 -10.69
N ILE A 128 -5.83 20.07 -10.66
CA ILE A 128 -4.77 20.03 -9.64
C ILE A 128 -5.34 20.28 -8.25
N ILE A 129 -6.19 21.30 -8.09
CA ILE A 129 -6.85 21.64 -6.83
C ILE A 129 -7.70 20.46 -6.33
N LEU A 130 -8.56 19.91 -7.19
CA LEU A 130 -9.42 18.78 -6.85
C LEU A 130 -8.63 17.54 -6.44
N LYS A 131 -7.53 17.26 -7.13
CA LYS A 131 -6.62 16.16 -6.77
C LYS A 131 -5.99 16.39 -5.39
N ASN A 132 -5.63 17.62 -5.04
CA ASN A 132 -5.08 17.96 -3.73
C ASN A 132 -6.13 17.84 -2.62
N ILE A 133 -7.36 18.30 -2.85
CA ILE A 133 -8.49 18.15 -1.92
C ILE A 133 -8.73 16.66 -1.64
N GLN A 134 -8.81 15.84 -2.69
CA GLN A 134 -8.98 14.39 -2.53
C GLN A 134 -7.82 13.77 -1.76
N LYS A 135 -6.57 14.15 -2.08
CA LYS A 135 -5.39 13.67 -1.37
C LYS A 135 -5.42 14.04 0.13
N GLN A 136 -5.90 15.24 0.47
CA GLN A 136 -6.05 15.65 1.86
C GLN A 136 -7.11 14.84 2.59
N ALA A 137 -8.25 14.56 1.94
CA ALA A 137 -9.29 13.70 2.50
C ALA A 137 -8.78 12.27 2.73
N ASP A 138 -8.10 11.69 1.75
CA ASP A 138 -7.43 10.38 1.85
C ASP A 138 -6.45 10.34 3.03
N ASN A 139 -5.61 11.36 3.19
CA ASN A 139 -4.64 11.43 4.28
C ASN A 139 -5.30 11.54 5.65
N LYS A 140 -6.41 12.28 5.76
CA LYS A 140 -7.19 12.36 7.01
C LYS A 140 -7.82 11.02 7.35
N LYS A 141 -8.40 10.33 6.35
CA LYS A 141 -8.93 8.97 6.50
C LYS A 141 -7.85 7.99 6.97
N ASP A 142 -6.67 8.01 6.34
CA ASP A 142 -5.56 7.13 6.69
C ASP A 142 -5.07 7.34 8.14
N LYS A 143 -4.94 8.60 8.58
CA LYS A 143 -4.58 8.95 9.96
C LYS A 143 -5.57 8.47 11.01
N LEU A 144 -6.83 8.32 10.64
CA LEU A 144 -7.87 7.83 11.54
C LEU A 144 -7.84 6.30 11.65
N ILE A 145 -7.63 5.62 10.52
CA ILE A 145 -7.81 4.18 10.39
C ILE A 145 -6.51 3.41 10.70
N PHE A 146 -5.38 3.81 10.13
CA PHE A 146 -4.14 3.03 10.22
C PHE A 146 -3.67 2.75 11.67
N PRO A 147 -3.72 3.70 12.63
CA PRO A 147 -3.28 3.46 14.01
C PRO A 147 -4.01 2.31 14.70
N LYS A 148 -5.19 1.94 14.21
CA LYS A 148 -6.01 0.86 14.78
C LYS A 148 -5.48 -0.53 14.45
N ILE A 149 -4.70 -0.65 13.37
CA ILE A 149 -4.07 -1.91 12.94
C ILE A 149 -2.54 -1.89 13.10
N GLU A 150 -1.94 -0.72 13.29
CA GLU A 150 -0.49 -0.53 13.35
C GLU A 150 0.19 -1.47 14.35
N ALA A 151 -0.34 -1.58 15.56
CA ALA A 151 0.21 -2.46 16.59
C ALA A 151 0.21 -3.94 16.14
N ASP A 152 -0.88 -4.41 15.54
CA ASP A 152 -0.98 -5.79 15.05
C ASP A 152 -0.03 -6.05 13.89
N VAL A 153 0.15 -5.07 13.00
CA VAL A 153 1.12 -5.12 11.90
C VAL A 153 2.55 -5.24 12.44
N VAL A 154 2.94 -4.41 13.41
CA VAL A 154 4.27 -4.46 14.02
C VAL A 154 4.50 -5.79 14.74
N LEU A 155 3.47 -6.33 15.40
CA LEU A 155 3.52 -7.63 16.09
C LEU A 155 3.63 -8.83 15.15
N LEU A 156 3.56 -8.65 13.83
CA LEU A 156 3.91 -9.70 12.88
C LEU A 156 5.41 -10.04 12.92
N LYS A 157 6.29 -9.08 13.22
CA LYS A 157 7.75 -9.29 13.29
C LYS A 157 8.15 -10.33 14.34
N PRO A 158 7.74 -10.24 15.62
CA PRO A 158 8.07 -11.27 16.60
C PRO A 158 7.48 -12.65 16.26
N LYS A 159 6.30 -12.71 15.62
CA LYS A 159 5.71 -13.97 15.12
C LYS A 159 6.60 -14.61 14.05
N LEU A 160 7.11 -13.81 13.10
CA LEU A 160 8.05 -14.27 12.08
C LEU A 160 9.39 -14.71 12.68
N ALA A 161 9.95 -13.92 13.61
CA ALA A 161 11.20 -14.24 14.28
C ALA A 161 11.12 -15.58 15.03
N TYR A 162 10.02 -15.83 15.74
CA TYR A 162 9.79 -17.11 16.41
C TYR A 162 9.69 -18.27 15.42
N ALA A 163 8.96 -18.08 14.30
CA ALA A 163 8.85 -19.10 13.25
C ALA A 163 10.22 -19.42 12.63
N ALA A 164 11.04 -18.41 12.35
CA ALA A 164 12.40 -18.56 11.83
C ALA A 164 13.36 -19.23 12.83
N ALA A 165 13.23 -18.93 14.12
CA ALA A 165 14.01 -19.58 15.17
C ALA A 165 13.67 -21.06 15.31
N ARG A 166 12.38 -21.41 15.21
CA ARG A 166 11.91 -22.79 15.28
C ARG A 166 12.22 -23.59 14.02
N GLN A 167 12.16 -22.95 12.85
CA GLN A 167 12.35 -23.58 11.55
C GLN A 167 13.24 -22.71 10.67
N ARG A 168 14.50 -23.13 10.49
CA ARG A 168 15.50 -22.36 9.71
C ARG A 168 15.06 -22.04 8.28
N SER A 169 14.23 -22.88 7.65
CA SER A 169 13.70 -22.62 6.31
C SER A 169 12.76 -21.42 6.23
N ALA A 170 12.24 -20.93 7.37
CA ALA A 170 11.43 -19.70 7.44
C ALA A 170 12.28 -18.43 7.56
N LYS A 171 13.59 -18.56 7.81
CA LYS A 171 14.51 -17.41 7.97
C LYS A 171 14.51 -16.47 6.75
N PRO A 172 14.56 -16.95 5.50
CA PRO A 172 14.54 -16.03 4.36
C PRO A 172 13.22 -15.25 4.25
N LEU A 173 12.09 -15.88 4.58
CA LEU A 173 10.79 -15.22 4.60
C LEU A 173 10.74 -14.15 5.69
N GLU A 174 11.25 -14.46 6.88
CA GLU A 174 11.39 -13.50 7.98
C GLU A 174 12.23 -12.29 7.56
N GLU A 175 13.43 -12.52 7.00
CA GLU A 175 14.33 -11.43 6.58
C GLU A 175 13.67 -10.47 5.58
N VAL A 176 12.94 -11.00 4.59
CA VAL A 176 12.25 -10.18 3.58
C VAL A 176 11.04 -9.45 4.17
N ILE A 177 10.18 -10.17 4.90
CA ILE A 177 8.91 -9.60 5.36
C ILE A 177 9.11 -8.64 6.54
N SER A 178 10.07 -8.89 7.43
CA SER A 178 10.42 -7.94 8.50
C SER A 178 10.80 -6.57 7.94
N VAL A 179 11.58 -6.53 6.87
CA VAL A 179 11.96 -5.28 6.17
C VAL A 179 10.77 -4.64 5.45
N ALA A 180 9.84 -5.45 4.93
CA ALA A 180 8.60 -4.94 4.34
C ALA A 180 7.68 -4.30 5.40
N ILE A 181 7.54 -4.94 6.57
CA ILE A 181 6.76 -4.42 7.71
C ILE A 181 7.34 -3.08 8.19
N ASP A 182 8.66 -2.93 8.23
CA ASP A 182 9.32 -1.67 8.60
C ASP A 182 9.02 -0.50 7.65
N LYS A 183 8.39 -0.76 6.50
CA LYS A 183 7.94 0.25 5.53
C LYS A 183 6.43 0.46 5.54
N VAL A 184 5.70 -0.12 6.50
CA VAL A 184 4.25 0.02 6.61
C VAL A 184 3.88 1.09 7.62
N GLU A 185 3.48 2.25 7.11
CA GLU A 185 3.14 3.45 7.91
C GLU A 185 1.73 3.99 7.57
N SER A 186 0.95 3.22 6.80
CA SER A 186 -0.30 3.66 6.18
C SER A 186 -1.14 2.46 5.74
N THR A 187 -2.47 2.62 5.63
CA THR A 187 -3.36 1.58 5.09
C THR A 187 -2.95 1.16 3.67
N LYS A 188 -2.51 2.10 2.83
CA LYS A 188 -2.01 1.81 1.47
C LYS A 188 -0.69 1.03 1.48
N ASP A 189 0.16 1.24 2.49
CA ASP A 189 1.38 0.44 2.66
C ASP A 189 1.02 -0.99 3.11
N PHE A 190 0.05 -1.12 4.03
CA PHE A 190 -0.45 -2.41 4.48
C PHE A 190 -1.09 -3.21 3.34
N GLU A 191 -1.92 -2.58 2.50
CA GLU A 191 -2.45 -3.21 1.29
C GLU A 191 -1.34 -3.73 0.36
N ARG A 192 -0.27 -2.95 0.19
CA ARG A 192 0.88 -3.38 -0.62
C ARG A 192 1.64 -4.54 0.01
N LEU A 193 1.74 -4.58 1.35
CA LEU A 193 2.29 -5.72 2.09
C LEU A 193 1.47 -6.99 1.85
N VAL A 194 0.14 -6.89 1.96
CA VAL A 194 -0.79 -7.99 1.71
C VAL A 194 -0.62 -8.53 0.29
N GLN A 195 -0.61 -7.64 -0.71
CA GLN A 195 -0.40 -8.01 -2.12
C GLN A 195 0.93 -8.74 -2.34
N PHE A 196 2.00 -8.27 -1.69
CA PHE A 196 3.31 -8.91 -1.79
C PHE A 196 3.30 -10.32 -1.22
N ILE A 197 2.72 -10.49 -0.03
CA ILE A 197 2.65 -11.79 0.64
C ILE A 197 1.76 -12.74 -0.13
N GLU A 198 0.55 -12.33 -0.53
CA GLU A 198 -0.35 -13.14 -1.36
C GLU A 198 0.34 -13.61 -2.65
N SER A 199 1.12 -12.73 -3.28
CA SER A 199 1.91 -13.07 -4.47
C SER A 199 2.99 -14.12 -4.18
N ILE A 200 3.77 -13.96 -3.10
CA ILE A 200 4.80 -14.93 -2.69
C ILE A 200 4.18 -16.30 -2.46
N ILE A 201 3.03 -16.33 -1.77
CA ILE A 201 2.30 -17.56 -1.45
C ILE A 201 1.77 -18.24 -2.71
N ALA A 202 1.21 -17.47 -3.64
CA ALA A 202 0.72 -18.00 -4.91
C ALA A 202 1.83 -18.72 -5.68
N TYR A 203 3.01 -18.08 -5.82
CA TYR A 203 4.16 -18.68 -6.50
C TYR A 203 4.79 -19.84 -5.73
N HIS A 204 4.85 -19.78 -4.39
CA HIS A 204 5.31 -20.92 -3.57
C HIS A 204 4.39 -22.14 -3.73
N LYS A 205 3.08 -21.93 -3.76
CA LYS A 205 2.08 -22.99 -3.94
C LYS A 205 2.11 -23.58 -5.34
N ALA A 206 2.32 -22.75 -6.38
CA ALA A 206 2.44 -23.19 -7.77
C ALA A 206 3.56 -24.22 -7.97
N GLU A 207 4.67 -24.11 -7.22
CA GLU A 207 5.80 -25.05 -7.22
C GLU A 207 5.54 -26.33 -6.40
N GLY A 208 4.27 -26.67 -6.16
CA GLY A 208 3.90 -27.86 -5.37
C GLY A 208 4.12 -27.70 -3.86
N GLY A 209 4.08 -26.47 -3.35
CA GLY A 209 3.86 -26.23 -1.91
C GLY A 209 2.51 -26.82 -1.48
N LYS A 210 2.52 -27.86 -0.64
CA LYS A 210 1.33 -28.40 0.05
C LYS A 210 1.35 -28.02 1.52
#